data_AF-A0A946NMT3-F1
#
_entry.id   AF-A0A946NMT3-F1
#
_cell.length_a   1.000
_cell.length_b   1.000
_cell.length_c   1.000
_cell.angle_alpha   90.00
_cell.angle_beta   90.00
_cell.angle_gamma   90.00
#
_symmetry.space_group_name_H-M   'P 1'
#
loop_
_entity.id
_entity.type
_entity.pdbx_description
1 polymer ?
#
loop_
_entity_poly.entity_id
_entity_poly.type
_entity_poly.pdbx_seq_one_letter_code
_entity_poly.pdbx_strand_id
1 'polypeptide(L)'
;MSSSKSKKLDLIFKLLIGVDLIAMLIIFIHARIWPEFPFPILGSRLNNPFMFLLTLLVLRGWVNTGFREKQLAFLTRITTEEPLRVYFFSLLILMQFGLQVMWFLYPWDFFWNLNAEKGYGTLFATAQLFVLGIVVLITAREDYGPNASFKNKLPWFFVAFVYFFIGLDDCVGIHENFIAIGGKMALESVAFHFIHEWLWFYAPIALVAAVILARFFLKRFSYSPRLMSMMFIALTLWVGVLVLEALSKKLVDPLSYDYTRILIGIEEGFEMLGATLFMIGFSKHLKNLQEKSRGNS
;
A
#
# COMPACT_ATOMS: atom_id res chain seq x y z
N MET A 1 -0.53 -25.05 19.03
CA MET A 1 0.63 -24.57 19.82
C MET A 1 0.23 -24.57 21.29
N SER A 2 1.06 -25.05 22.22
CA SER A 2 0.67 -25.05 23.65
C SER A 2 0.42 -23.62 24.14
N SER A 3 -0.58 -23.44 25.01
CA SER A 3 -0.98 -22.11 25.54
C SER A 3 0.20 -21.33 26.13
N SER A 4 1.13 -22.03 26.80
CA SER A 4 2.37 -21.44 27.34
C SER A 4 3.33 -20.93 26.25
N LYS A 5 3.52 -21.68 25.15
CA LYS A 5 4.42 -21.27 24.05
C LYS A 5 3.88 -20.06 23.29
N SER A 6 2.56 -19.98 23.09
CA SER A 6 1.89 -18.81 22.47
C SER A 6 2.07 -17.55 23.33
N LYS A 7 1.88 -17.63 24.65
CA LYS A 7 2.09 -16.49 25.56
C LYS A 7 3.53 -15.97 25.54
N LYS A 8 4.53 -16.86 25.53
CA LYS A 8 5.95 -16.47 25.45
C LYS A 8 6.27 -15.76 24.13
N LEU A 9 5.79 -16.29 23.01
CA LEU A 9 6.01 -15.68 21.69
C LEU A 9 5.29 -14.32 21.54
N ASP A 10 4.07 -14.16 22.06
CA ASP A 10 3.39 -12.85 22.10
C ASP A 10 4.19 -11.80 22.88
N LEU A 11 4.81 -12.20 24.01
CA LEU A 11 5.68 -11.31 24.78
C LEU A 11 6.92 -10.90 23.98
N ILE A 12 7.56 -11.83 23.30
CA ILE A 12 8.72 -11.55 22.42
C ILE A 12 8.32 -10.55 21.33
N PHE A 13 7.20 -10.78 20.63
CA PHE A 13 6.75 -9.84 19.59
C PHE A 13 6.41 -8.46 20.14
N LYS A 14 5.79 -8.36 21.32
CA LYS A 14 5.55 -7.05 21.98
C LYS A 14 6.85 -6.31 22.27
N LEU A 15 7.87 -7.02 22.77
CA LEU A 15 9.17 -6.43 23.07
C LEU A 15 9.86 -5.97 21.79
N LEU A 16 9.86 -6.80 20.74
CA LEU A 16 10.43 -6.45 19.43
C LEU A 16 9.73 -5.23 18.82
N ILE A 17 8.39 -5.17 18.87
CA ILE A 17 7.62 -4.01 18.42
C ILE A 17 8.02 -2.76 19.22
N GLY A 18 8.16 -2.87 20.55
CA GLY A 18 8.58 -1.75 21.39
C GLY A 18 9.98 -1.23 21.04
N VAL A 19 10.94 -2.14 20.85
CA VAL A 19 12.31 -1.79 20.43
C VAL A 19 12.32 -1.12 19.06
N ASP A 20 11.57 -1.65 18.11
CA ASP A 20 11.50 -1.12 16.75
C ASP A 20 10.87 0.28 16.70
N LEU A 21 9.80 0.52 17.48
CA LEU A 21 9.20 1.86 17.63
C LEU A 21 10.18 2.86 18.25
N ILE A 22 10.98 2.45 19.23
CA ILE A 22 12.04 3.29 19.80
C ILE A 22 13.11 3.59 18.74
N ALA A 23 13.52 2.59 17.97
CA ALA A 23 14.50 2.78 16.90
C ALA A 23 13.99 3.77 15.84
N MET A 24 12.74 3.63 15.39
CA MET A 24 12.09 4.57 14.49
C MET A 24 12.03 6.00 15.06
N LEU A 25 11.71 6.15 16.34
CA LEU A 25 11.68 7.45 17.01
C LEU A 25 13.07 8.09 17.04
N ILE A 26 14.12 7.33 17.38
CA ILE A 26 15.51 7.81 17.37
C ILE A 26 15.90 8.26 15.96
N ILE A 27 15.62 7.46 14.93
CA ILE A 27 15.88 7.82 13.52
C ILE A 27 15.16 9.12 13.17
N PHE A 28 13.88 9.25 13.54
CA PHE A 28 13.10 10.47 13.28
C PHE A 28 13.68 11.71 13.98
N ILE A 29 14.08 11.59 15.25
CA ILE A 29 14.66 12.71 16.01
C ILE A 29 15.95 13.18 15.35
N HIS A 30 16.88 12.27 15.03
CA HIS A 30 18.12 12.63 14.32
C HIS A 30 17.83 13.27 12.97
N ALA A 31 16.86 12.74 12.23
CA ALA A 31 16.53 13.21 10.90
C ALA A 31 15.84 14.57 10.86
N ARG A 32 14.99 14.90 11.86
CA ARG A 32 14.06 16.03 11.77
C ARG A 32 14.20 17.09 12.84
N ILE A 33 14.70 16.73 14.02
CA ILE A 33 14.63 17.61 15.20
C ILE A 33 16.03 17.98 15.68
N TRP A 34 16.87 16.98 15.92
CA TRP A 34 18.17 17.16 16.56
C TRP A 34 19.20 16.21 15.94
N PRO A 35 19.95 16.66 14.93
CA PRO A 35 20.98 15.83 14.28
C PRO A 35 22.03 15.28 15.24
N GLU A 36 22.43 16.08 16.24
CA GLU A 36 23.41 15.73 17.28
C GLU A 36 22.77 15.08 18.53
N PHE A 37 21.60 14.44 18.39
CA PHE A 37 20.92 13.77 19.50
C PHE A 37 21.87 12.73 20.17
N PRO A 38 21.95 12.66 21.51
CA PRO A 38 22.96 11.86 22.22
C PRO A 38 22.64 10.35 22.27
N PHE A 39 22.14 9.80 21.16
CA PHE A 39 21.99 8.37 20.93
C PHE A 39 22.72 7.96 19.64
N PRO A 40 23.09 6.68 19.49
CA PRO A 40 23.71 6.22 18.25
C PRO A 40 22.79 6.43 17.05
N ILE A 41 23.35 6.91 15.94
CA ILE A 41 22.63 7.00 14.66
C ILE A 41 22.35 5.57 14.17
N LEU A 42 21.09 5.15 14.26
CA LEU A 42 20.64 3.81 13.85
C LEU A 42 20.41 3.69 12.33
N GLY A 43 20.38 4.82 11.64
CA GLY A 43 20.13 4.92 10.20
C GLY A 43 19.49 6.26 9.85
N SER A 44 19.28 6.50 8.56
CA SER A 44 18.67 7.74 8.03
C SER A 44 17.28 7.51 7.42
N ARG A 45 16.80 6.27 7.38
CA ARG A 45 15.55 5.88 6.68
C ARG A 45 14.62 5.12 7.61
N LEU A 46 13.34 5.41 7.49
CA LEU A 46 12.29 4.75 8.28
C LEU A 46 11.72 3.50 7.61
N ASN A 47 11.94 3.30 6.31
CA ASN A 47 11.37 2.20 5.52
C ASN A 47 11.61 0.81 6.12
N ASN A 48 12.87 0.46 6.40
CA ASN A 48 13.22 -0.87 6.90
C ASN A 48 12.64 -1.16 8.30
N PRO A 49 12.81 -0.27 9.31
CA PRO A 49 12.09 -0.41 10.57
C PRO A 49 10.57 -0.48 10.39
N PHE A 50 10.00 0.35 9.52
CA PHE A 50 8.56 0.34 9.29
C PHE A 50 8.05 -0.98 8.69
N MET A 51 8.76 -1.56 7.72
CA MET A 51 8.44 -2.89 7.19
C MET A 51 8.62 -4.00 8.23
N PHE A 52 9.63 -3.86 9.10
CA PHE A 52 9.82 -4.77 10.23
C PHE A 52 8.64 -4.69 11.20
N LEU A 53 8.17 -3.48 11.55
CA LEU A 53 6.97 -3.25 12.36
C LEU A 53 5.75 -3.95 11.77
N LEU A 54 5.47 -3.74 10.47
CA LEU A 54 4.33 -4.37 9.78
C LEU A 54 4.42 -5.89 9.85
N THR A 55 5.61 -6.44 9.60
CA THR A 55 5.88 -7.89 9.70
C THR A 55 5.62 -8.41 11.11
N LEU A 56 6.13 -7.72 12.14
CA LEU A 56 5.93 -8.09 13.54
C LEU A 56 4.46 -8.05 13.94
N LEU A 57 3.68 -7.07 13.46
CA LEU A 57 2.24 -6.99 13.71
C LEU A 57 1.49 -8.18 13.12
N VAL A 58 1.83 -8.59 11.89
CA VAL A 58 1.25 -9.77 11.23
C VAL A 58 1.61 -11.05 11.99
N LEU A 59 2.90 -11.25 12.31
CA LEU A 59 3.38 -12.43 13.05
C LEU A 59 2.77 -12.51 14.45
N ARG A 60 2.59 -11.38 15.12
CA ARG A 60 1.89 -11.32 16.40
C ARG A 60 0.42 -11.70 16.26
N GLY A 61 -0.26 -11.24 15.22
CA GLY A 61 -1.63 -11.65 14.90
C GLY A 61 -1.76 -13.15 14.61
N TRP A 62 -0.72 -13.76 14.03
CA TRP A 62 -0.67 -15.20 13.81
C TRP A 62 -0.59 -15.99 15.14
N VAL A 63 0.20 -15.51 16.09
CA VAL A 63 0.45 -16.20 17.37
C VAL A 63 -0.61 -15.90 18.44
N ASN A 64 -1.22 -14.71 18.42
CA ASN A 64 -2.19 -14.24 19.40
C ASN A 64 -3.54 -13.96 18.73
N THR A 65 -4.46 -14.93 18.85
CA THR A 65 -5.81 -14.85 18.25
C THR A 65 -6.62 -13.69 18.81
N GLY A 66 -6.54 -13.41 20.12
CA GLY A 66 -7.26 -12.30 20.74
C GLY A 66 -6.75 -10.93 20.29
N PHE A 67 -5.45 -10.78 20.04
CA PHE A 67 -4.90 -9.58 19.40
C PHE A 67 -5.42 -9.45 17.97
N ARG A 68 -5.36 -10.52 17.17
CA ARG A 68 -5.85 -10.55 15.79
C ARG A 68 -7.33 -10.19 15.70
N GLU A 69 -8.18 -10.79 16.53
CA GLU A 69 -9.62 -10.54 16.55
C GLU A 69 -9.93 -9.08 16.88
N LYS A 70 -9.23 -8.49 17.86
CA LYS A 70 -9.37 -7.06 18.19
C LYS A 70 -8.96 -6.16 17.02
N GLN A 71 -7.84 -6.47 16.34
CA GLN A 71 -7.39 -5.68 15.18
C GLN A 71 -8.34 -5.79 14.00
N LEU A 72 -8.78 -7.00 13.64
CA LEU A 72 -9.74 -7.21 12.55
C LEU A 72 -11.10 -6.58 12.87
N ALA A 73 -11.56 -6.67 14.12
CA ALA A 73 -12.78 -5.99 14.55
C ALA A 73 -12.63 -4.46 14.43
N PHE A 74 -11.51 -3.89 14.88
CA PHE A 74 -11.24 -2.47 14.73
C PHE A 74 -11.24 -2.04 13.26
N LEU A 75 -10.50 -2.75 12.40
CA LEU A 75 -10.46 -2.47 10.96
C LEU A 75 -11.84 -2.59 10.30
N THR A 76 -12.63 -3.61 10.68
CA THR A 76 -14.01 -3.75 10.20
C THR A 76 -14.83 -2.53 10.61
N ARG A 77 -14.79 -2.13 11.88
CA ARG A 77 -15.57 -1.00 12.40
C ARG A 77 -15.23 0.32 11.71
N ILE A 78 -13.94 0.67 11.62
CA ILE A 78 -13.52 1.92 10.96
C ILE A 78 -13.78 1.91 9.46
N THR A 79 -14.02 0.74 8.84
CA THR A 79 -14.33 0.65 7.42
C THR A 79 -15.81 0.45 7.12
N THR A 80 -16.68 0.09 8.08
CA THR A 80 -18.11 -0.17 7.80
C THR A 80 -19.10 0.64 8.65
N GLU A 81 -18.73 1.04 9.87
CA GLU A 81 -19.63 1.71 10.83
C GLU A 81 -19.57 3.22 10.69
N GLU A 82 -20.73 3.88 10.64
CA GLU A 82 -20.81 5.34 10.69
C GLU A 82 -20.92 5.81 12.15
N PRO A 83 -20.26 6.92 12.56
CA PRO A 83 -19.52 7.89 11.73
C PRO A 83 -18.03 7.56 11.53
N LEU A 84 -17.51 6.48 12.14
CA LEU A 84 -16.08 6.13 12.12
C LEU A 84 -15.54 5.98 10.69
N ARG A 85 -16.34 5.40 9.80
CA ARG A 85 -16.02 5.22 8.39
C ARG A 85 -15.78 6.53 7.66
N VAL A 86 -16.64 7.54 7.85
CA VAL A 86 -16.40 8.89 7.31
C VAL A 86 -15.10 9.44 7.85
N TYR A 87 -14.85 9.38 9.17
CA TYR A 87 -13.64 9.93 9.77
C TYR A 87 -12.37 9.27 9.25
N PHE A 88 -12.38 7.95 9.11
CA PHE A 88 -11.24 7.19 8.59
C PHE A 88 -10.91 7.58 7.15
N PHE A 89 -11.89 7.60 6.24
CA PHE A 89 -11.63 7.97 4.85
C PHE A 89 -11.31 9.46 4.68
N SER A 90 -11.94 10.35 5.46
CA SER A 90 -11.59 11.77 5.48
C SER A 90 -10.14 12.00 5.95
N LEU A 91 -9.67 11.24 6.95
CA LEU A 91 -8.29 11.28 7.40
C LEU A 91 -7.33 10.83 6.29
N LEU A 92 -7.63 9.74 5.58
CA LEU A 92 -6.80 9.29 4.46
C LEU A 92 -6.68 10.36 3.37
N ILE A 93 -7.80 10.96 2.95
CA ILE A 93 -7.80 12.03 1.94
C ILE A 93 -7.05 13.27 2.44
N LEU A 94 -7.22 13.64 3.71
CA LEU A 94 -6.50 14.77 4.32
C LEU A 94 -4.98 14.53 4.33
N MET A 95 -4.54 13.32 4.68
CA MET A 95 -3.13 12.95 4.65
C MET A 95 -2.56 12.99 3.24
N GLN A 96 -3.28 12.46 2.24
CA GLN A 96 -2.88 12.51 0.83
C GLN A 96 -2.73 13.95 0.34
N PHE A 97 -3.72 14.80 0.62
CA PHE A 97 -3.67 16.21 0.28
C PHE A 97 -2.50 16.91 0.98
N GLY A 98 -2.28 16.64 2.27
CA GLY A 98 -1.15 17.15 3.03
C GLY A 98 0.20 16.75 2.41
N LEU A 99 0.36 15.48 2.04
CA LEU A 99 1.57 15.00 1.37
C LEU A 99 1.81 15.71 0.03
N GLN A 100 0.78 15.93 -0.77
CA GLN A 100 0.86 16.69 -2.01
C GLN A 100 1.25 18.16 -1.77
N VAL A 101 0.62 18.82 -0.79
CA VAL A 101 0.96 20.20 -0.43
C VAL A 101 2.43 20.29 0.00
N MET A 102 2.88 19.37 0.86
CA MET A 102 4.27 19.37 1.34
C MET A 102 5.25 19.05 0.23
N TRP A 103 4.90 18.16 -0.72
CA TRP A 103 5.68 17.89 -1.93
C TRP A 103 5.94 19.16 -2.71
N PHE A 104 4.96 20.07 -2.84
CA PHE A 104 5.11 21.35 -3.54
C PHE A 104 5.79 22.45 -2.70
N LEU A 105 5.57 22.48 -1.39
CA LEU A 105 6.18 23.48 -0.51
C LEU A 105 7.67 23.23 -0.23
N TYR A 106 8.08 21.96 -0.15
CA TYR A 106 9.44 21.58 0.28
C TYR A 106 10.13 20.67 -0.76
N PRO A 107 10.46 21.19 -1.97
CA PRO A 107 11.04 20.39 -3.07
C PRO A 107 12.34 19.67 -2.72
N TRP A 108 13.14 20.32 -1.88
CA TRP A 108 14.51 19.92 -1.57
C TRP A 108 14.57 19.02 -0.33
N ASP A 109 13.45 18.84 0.37
CA ASP A 109 13.40 18.00 1.56
C ASP A 109 13.14 16.55 1.15
N PHE A 110 14.13 15.70 1.35
CA PHE A 110 14.07 14.28 1.01
C PHE A 110 12.86 13.56 1.64
N PHE A 111 12.43 13.96 2.84
CA PHE A 111 11.31 13.29 3.52
C PHE A 111 9.94 13.65 2.92
N TRP A 112 9.83 14.83 2.30
CA TRP A 112 8.63 15.26 1.58
C TRP A 112 8.68 14.93 0.09
N ASN A 113 9.79 14.34 -0.37
CA ASN A 113 9.92 13.90 -1.75
C ASN A 113 9.11 12.63 -1.99
N LEU A 114 8.07 12.75 -2.82
CA LEU A 114 7.19 11.63 -3.14
C LEU A 114 7.92 10.59 -4.02
N ASN A 115 8.71 11.06 -5.01
CA ASN A 115 9.49 10.21 -5.93
C ASN A 115 10.70 9.52 -5.28
N ALA A 116 11.03 9.80 -4.02
CA ALA A 116 12.23 9.23 -3.40
C ALA A 116 12.05 7.75 -2.99
N GLU A 117 10.82 7.23 -3.02
CA GLU A 117 10.43 5.88 -2.53
C GLU A 117 10.87 5.60 -1.08
N LYS A 118 11.24 6.65 -0.33
CA LYS A 118 11.90 6.61 0.98
C LYS A 118 11.43 7.72 1.92
N GLY A 119 10.41 8.48 1.48
CA GLY A 119 9.84 9.61 2.18
C GLY A 119 8.57 9.24 2.96
N TYR A 120 7.90 10.25 3.51
CA TYR A 120 6.63 10.07 4.21
C TYR A 120 5.51 9.58 3.28
N GLY A 121 5.56 9.95 1.99
CA GLY A 121 4.64 9.46 0.97
C GLY A 121 4.66 7.93 0.89
N THR A 122 5.86 7.35 0.77
CA THR A 122 6.07 5.91 0.72
C THR A 122 5.56 5.21 1.99
N LEU A 123 5.88 5.72 3.18
CA LEU A 123 5.40 5.12 4.44
C LEU A 123 3.87 5.12 4.50
N PHE A 124 3.25 6.21 4.07
CA PHE A 124 1.80 6.33 4.01
C PHE A 124 1.19 5.35 2.99
N ALA A 125 1.67 5.36 1.75
CA ALA A 125 1.19 4.49 0.67
C ALA A 125 1.34 3.01 1.06
N THR A 126 2.48 2.64 1.65
CA THR A 126 2.73 1.29 2.18
C THR A 126 1.69 0.90 3.25
N ALA A 127 1.49 1.73 4.28
CA ALA A 127 0.46 1.47 5.30
C ALA A 127 -0.94 1.33 4.68
N GLN A 128 -1.27 2.23 3.76
CA GLN A 128 -2.55 2.28 3.09
C GLN A 128 -2.82 1.00 2.29
N LEU A 129 -1.84 0.53 1.52
CA LEU A 129 -1.88 -0.70 0.74
C LEU A 129 -1.98 -1.95 1.62
N PHE A 130 -1.27 -1.98 2.74
CA PHE A 130 -1.39 -3.06 3.72
C PHE A 130 -2.78 -3.11 4.35
N VAL A 131 -3.34 -1.97 4.76
CA VAL A 131 -4.71 -1.89 5.27
C VAL A 131 -5.71 -2.32 4.19
N LEU A 132 -5.53 -1.87 2.94
CA LEU A 132 -6.36 -2.26 1.80
C LEU A 132 -6.34 -3.78 1.59
N GLY A 133 -5.15 -4.39 1.57
CA GLY A 133 -4.99 -5.85 1.46
C GLY A 133 -5.73 -6.59 2.59
N ILE A 134 -5.66 -6.11 3.83
CA ILE A 134 -6.41 -6.70 4.95
C ILE A 134 -7.91 -6.52 4.76
N VAL A 135 -8.39 -5.35 4.34
CA VAL A 135 -9.81 -5.09 4.06
C VAL A 135 -10.33 -6.02 2.96
N VAL A 136 -9.54 -6.28 1.93
CA VAL A 136 -9.86 -7.26 0.88
C VAL A 136 -10.02 -8.66 1.49
N LEU A 137 -9.12 -9.08 2.37
CA LEU A 137 -9.21 -10.39 3.02
C LEU A 137 -10.41 -10.52 3.97
N ILE A 138 -10.74 -9.47 4.71
CA ILE A 138 -11.96 -9.42 5.54
C ILE A 138 -13.18 -9.55 4.64
N THR A 139 -13.24 -8.76 3.56
CA THR A 139 -14.33 -8.78 2.58
C THR A 139 -14.49 -10.16 1.94
N ALA A 140 -13.38 -10.78 1.56
CA ALA A 140 -13.35 -12.11 0.99
C ALA A 140 -14.01 -13.15 1.91
N ARG A 141 -13.64 -13.13 3.20
CA ARG A 141 -14.19 -14.04 4.21
C ARG A 141 -15.71 -13.96 4.30
N GLU A 142 -16.27 -12.76 4.23
CA GLU A 142 -17.72 -12.53 4.27
C GLU A 142 -18.41 -12.87 2.93
N ASP A 143 -17.76 -12.60 1.79
CA ASP A 143 -18.35 -12.84 0.46
C ASP A 143 -18.53 -14.32 0.14
N TYR A 144 -17.48 -15.13 0.32
CA TYR A 144 -17.53 -16.55 -0.09
C TYR A 144 -18.03 -17.48 1.04
N GLY A 145 -18.00 -17.03 2.31
CA GLY A 145 -18.43 -17.82 3.48
C GLY A 145 -17.44 -18.92 3.93
N PRO A 146 -17.63 -19.53 5.10
CA PRO A 146 -16.63 -20.45 5.69
C PRO A 146 -16.30 -21.67 4.81
N ASN A 147 -17.27 -22.16 4.02
CA ASN A 147 -17.19 -23.42 3.30
C ASN A 147 -16.89 -23.28 1.79
N ALA A 148 -16.49 -22.10 1.30
CA ALA A 148 -16.19 -21.95 -0.12
C ALA A 148 -15.00 -22.80 -0.58
N SER A 149 -15.10 -23.29 -1.82
CA SER A 149 -14.01 -23.96 -2.52
C SER A 149 -12.82 -23.02 -2.74
N PHE A 150 -11.62 -23.59 -2.84
CA PHE A 150 -10.40 -22.82 -3.09
C PHE A 150 -10.46 -21.97 -4.37
N LYS A 151 -11.14 -22.47 -5.41
CA LYS A 151 -11.36 -21.72 -6.67
C LYS A 151 -12.09 -20.38 -6.46
N ASN A 152 -12.96 -20.29 -5.45
CA ASN A 152 -13.66 -19.05 -5.11
C ASN A 152 -12.83 -18.12 -4.21
N LYS A 153 -11.89 -18.68 -3.43
CA LYS A 153 -10.98 -17.94 -2.54
C LYS A 153 -9.77 -17.36 -3.27
N LEU A 154 -9.24 -18.10 -4.26
CA LEU A 154 -8.01 -17.76 -4.97
C LEU A 154 -8.02 -16.35 -5.59
N PRO A 155 -9.08 -15.88 -6.28
CA PRO A 155 -9.09 -14.52 -6.83
C PRO A 155 -8.96 -13.44 -5.75
N TRP A 156 -9.59 -13.63 -4.59
CA TRP A 156 -9.47 -12.70 -3.46
C TRP A 156 -8.06 -12.66 -2.88
N PHE A 157 -7.41 -13.82 -2.74
CA PHE A 157 -6.01 -13.88 -2.31
C PHE A 157 -5.07 -13.23 -3.31
N PHE A 158 -5.32 -13.41 -4.61
CA PHE A 158 -4.54 -12.73 -5.65
C PHE A 158 -4.69 -11.20 -5.56
N VAL A 159 -5.93 -10.70 -5.42
CA VAL A 159 -6.20 -9.26 -5.26
C VAL A 159 -5.46 -8.71 -4.02
N ALA A 160 -5.58 -9.38 -2.87
CA ALA A 160 -4.89 -8.96 -1.66
C ALA A 160 -3.36 -9.01 -1.81
N PHE A 161 -2.83 -10.05 -2.48
CA PHE A 161 -1.41 -10.20 -2.75
C PHE A 161 -0.87 -9.05 -3.60
N VAL A 162 -1.59 -8.62 -4.64
CA VAL A 162 -1.18 -7.45 -5.46
C VAL A 162 -0.98 -6.22 -4.57
N TYR A 163 -1.94 -5.92 -3.69
CA TYR A 163 -1.83 -4.76 -2.78
C TYR A 163 -0.66 -4.88 -1.80
N PHE A 164 -0.48 -6.06 -1.18
CA PHE A 164 0.66 -6.28 -0.27
C PHE A 164 2.01 -6.23 -0.99
N PHE A 165 2.08 -6.78 -2.21
CA PHE A 165 3.30 -6.83 -3.00
C PHE A 165 3.73 -5.42 -3.41
N ILE A 166 2.82 -4.61 -3.94
CA ILE A 166 3.13 -3.21 -4.30
C ILE A 166 3.60 -2.44 -3.06
N GLY A 167 2.86 -2.51 -1.94
CA GLY A 167 3.28 -1.79 -0.73
C GLY A 167 4.61 -2.27 -0.16
N LEU A 168 4.95 -3.56 -0.32
CA LEU A 168 6.27 -4.08 0.04
C LEU A 168 7.36 -3.56 -0.92
N ASP A 169 7.07 -3.56 -2.22
CA ASP A 169 7.99 -3.09 -3.25
C ASP A 169 8.32 -1.61 -3.06
N ASP A 170 7.31 -0.75 -2.92
CA ASP A 170 7.50 0.70 -2.71
C ASP A 170 8.35 0.99 -1.47
N CYS A 171 8.16 0.20 -0.40
CA CYS A 171 8.91 0.44 0.83
C CYS A 171 10.34 -0.09 0.76
N VAL A 172 10.58 -1.21 0.07
CA VAL A 172 11.89 -1.91 0.06
C VAL A 172 12.72 -1.59 -1.19
N GLY A 173 12.11 -1.06 -2.25
CA GLY A 173 12.72 -0.82 -3.56
C GLY A 173 13.09 -2.12 -4.27
N ILE A 174 12.19 -3.11 -4.35
CA ILE A 174 12.50 -4.39 -5.02
C ILE A 174 12.74 -4.13 -6.51
N HIS A 175 11.88 -3.34 -7.15
CA HIS A 175 12.02 -2.98 -8.56
C HIS A 175 13.26 -2.10 -8.83
N GLU A 176 13.68 -1.24 -7.88
CA GLU A 176 14.96 -0.51 -7.96
C GLU A 176 16.16 -1.47 -8.04
N ASN A 177 16.14 -2.57 -7.30
CA ASN A 177 17.22 -3.57 -7.33
C ASN A 177 17.29 -4.30 -8.69
N PHE A 178 16.15 -4.48 -9.38
CA PHE A 178 16.14 -5.02 -10.73
C PHE A 178 16.78 -4.05 -11.75
N ILE A 179 16.62 -2.74 -11.58
CA ILE A 179 17.33 -1.74 -12.40
C ILE A 179 18.85 -1.87 -12.18
N ALA A 180 19.29 -2.00 -10.92
CA ALA A 180 20.71 -2.11 -10.61
C ALA A 180 21.36 -3.40 -11.16
N ILE A 181 20.59 -4.47 -11.29
CA ILE A 181 21.03 -5.74 -11.90
C ILE A 181 20.94 -5.67 -13.42
N GLY A 182 19.84 -5.13 -13.96
CA GLY A 182 19.59 -4.91 -15.37
C GLY A 182 20.67 -4.06 -16.02
N GLY A 183 21.01 -2.91 -15.42
CA GLY A 183 22.03 -2.01 -15.95
C GLY A 183 23.44 -2.60 -15.95
N LYS A 184 23.72 -3.59 -15.07
CA LYS A 184 24.97 -4.36 -15.09
C LYS A 184 24.98 -5.42 -16.19
N MET A 185 23.83 -5.97 -16.55
CA MET A 185 23.70 -6.97 -17.62
C MET A 185 23.52 -6.33 -19.01
N ALA A 186 22.98 -5.11 -19.08
CA ALA A 186 22.60 -4.42 -20.31
C ALA A 186 23.68 -3.52 -20.92
N LEU A 187 24.90 -3.51 -20.36
CA LEU A 187 26.05 -2.69 -20.78
C LEU A 187 26.43 -2.80 -22.28
N GLU A 188 25.85 -3.73 -23.04
CA GLU A 188 26.08 -3.89 -24.49
C GLU A 188 24.84 -3.67 -25.38
N SER A 189 23.65 -3.36 -24.84
CA SER A 189 22.40 -3.34 -25.63
C SER A 189 21.77 -1.96 -25.78
N VAL A 190 21.96 -1.36 -26.96
CA VAL A 190 21.37 -0.06 -27.35
C VAL A 190 19.83 -0.07 -27.33
N ALA A 191 19.20 -1.25 -27.42
CA ALA A 191 17.75 -1.40 -27.42
C ALA A 191 17.08 -1.25 -26.03
N PHE A 192 17.81 -1.52 -24.94
CA PHE A 192 17.25 -1.49 -23.58
C PHE A 192 17.39 -0.14 -22.87
N HIS A 193 18.11 0.82 -23.45
CA HIS A 193 18.32 2.15 -22.86
C HIS A 193 17.13 3.13 -23.03
N PHE A 194 16.05 2.75 -23.72
CA PHE A 194 14.99 3.69 -24.13
C PHE A 194 13.77 3.77 -23.19
N ILE A 195 13.61 2.84 -22.26
CA ILE A 195 12.49 2.74 -21.32
C ILE A 195 13.06 2.10 -20.05
N HIS A 196 12.69 2.57 -18.86
CA HIS A 196 13.17 2.01 -17.60
C HIS A 196 13.22 0.49 -17.67
N GLU A 197 14.39 -0.08 -17.44
CA GLU A 197 14.63 -1.51 -17.62
C GLU A 197 13.62 -2.36 -16.84
N TRP A 198 13.18 -1.87 -15.67
CA TRP A 198 12.17 -2.52 -14.85
C TRP A 198 10.76 -2.53 -15.49
N LEU A 199 10.38 -1.49 -16.23
CA LEU A 199 9.04 -1.38 -16.85
C LEU A 199 8.83 -2.47 -17.90
N TRP A 200 9.90 -2.92 -18.58
CA TRP A 200 9.82 -4.08 -19.49
C TRP A 200 9.44 -5.38 -18.78
N PHE A 201 9.84 -5.54 -17.51
CA PHE A 201 9.51 -6.72 -16.72
C PHE A 201 8.17 -6.56 -16.01
N TYR A 202 7.91 -5.39 -15.42
CA TYR A 202 6.73 -5.14 -14.60
C TYR A 202 5.49 -4.76 -15.41
N ALA A 203 5.60 -4.01 -16.51
CA ALA A 203 4.41 -3.59 -17.27
C ALA A 203 3.59 -4.76 -17.81
N PRO A 204 4.18 -5.85 -18.35
CA PRO A 204 3.41 -7.05 -18.72
C PRO A 204 2.72 -7.69 -17.52
N ILE A 205 3.40 -7.76 -16.37
CA ILE A 205 2.84 -8.34 -15.13
C ILE A 205 1.69 -7.46 -14.61
N ALA A 206 1.88 -6.15 -14.58
CA ALA A 206 0.90 -5.17 -14.16
C ALA A 206 -0.31 -5.17 -15.09
N LEU A 207 -0.12 -5.32 -16.41
CA LEU A 207 -1.20 -5.48 -17.37
C LEU A 207 -2.02 -6.76 -17.11
N VAL A 208 -1.35 -7.88 -16.87
CA VAL A 208 -2.02 -9.14 -16.49
C VAL A 208 -2.79 -8.97 -15.18
N ALA A 209 -2.20 -8.33 -14.18
CA ALA A 209 -2.86 -8.02 -12.92
C ALA A 209 -4.10 -7.14 -13.14
N ALA A 210 -4.00 -6.08 -13.95
CA ALA A 210 -5.11 -5.20 -14.30
C ALA A 210 -6.25 -5.94 -15.00
N VAL A 211 -5.95 -6.87 -15.92
CA VAL A 211 -6.95 -7.72 -16.58
C VAL A 211 -7.64 -8.65 -15.57
N ILE A 212 -6.87 -9.26 -14.66
CA ILE A 212 -7.43 -10.12 -13.61
C ILE A 212 -8.33 -9.30 -12.67
N LEU A 213 -7.89 -8.11 -12.25
CA LEU A 213 -8.66 -7.19 -11.42
C LEU A 213 -9.95 -6.75 -12.12
N ALA A 214 -9.89 -6.34 -13.39
CA ALA A 214 -11.07 -5.97 -14.16
C ALA A 214 -12.08 -7.12 -14.25
N ARG A 215 -11.62 -8.34 -14.57
CA ARG A 215 -12.48 -9.54 -14.57
C ARG A 215 -13.09 -9.82 -13.20
N PHE A 216 -12.30 -9.68 -12.14
CA PHE A 216 -12.75 -9.85 -10.78
C PHE A 216 -13.83 -8.82 -10.41
N PHE A 217 -13.65 -7.54 -10.76
CA PHE A 217 -14.62 -6.48 -10.51
C PHE A 217 -15.93 -6.69 -11.27
N LEU A 218 -15.86 -7.04 -12.55
CA LEU A 218 -17.05 -7.37 -13.36
C LEU A 218 -17.85 -8.51 -12.75
N LYS A 219 -17.17 -9.55 -12.25
CA LYS A 219 -17.83 -10.71 -11.66
C LYS A 219 -18.44 -10.40 -10.29
N ARG A 220 -17.77 -9.60 -9.46
CA ARG A 220 -18.17 -9.39 -8.05
C ARG A 220 -19.04 -8.17 -7.81
N PHE A 221 -18.90 -7.13 -8.62
CA PHE A 221 -19.58 -5.85 -8.40
C PHE A 221 -20.65 -5.53 -9.44
N SER A 222 -20.97 -6.46 -10.36
CA SER A 222 -22.04 -6.29 -11.36
C SER A 222 -23.42 -6.01 -10.75
N TYR A 223 -23.65 -6.40 -9.50
CA TYR A 223 -24.90 -6.11 -8.78
C TYR A 223 -25.08 -4.62 -8.47
N SER A 224 -24.02 -3.80 -8.53
CA SER A 224 -24.08 -2.36 -8.22
C SER A 224 -23.22 -1.55 -9.19
N PRO A 225 -23.85 -0.91 -10.21
CA PRO A 225 -23.13 -0.10 -11.19
C PRO A 225 -22.27 1.00 -10.55
N ARG A 226 -22.75 1.64 -9.48
CA ARG A 226 -21.99 2.67 -8.76
C ARG A 226 -20.69 2.13 -8.14
N LEU A 227 -20.77 0.96 -7.49
CA LEU A 227 -19.60 0.32 -6.91
C LEU A 227 -18.62 -0.13 -8.00
N MET A 228 -19.15 -0.75 -9.06
CA MET A 228 -18.35 -1.16 -10.21
C MET A 228 -17.62 0.04 -10.85
N SER A 229 -18.32 1.14 -11.13
CA SER A 229 -17.72 2.38 -11.64
C SER A 229 -16.60 2.89 -10.75
N MET A 230 -16.79 2.90 -9.42
CA MET A 230 -15.75 3.32 -8.48
C MET A 230 -14.49 2.43 -8.56
N MET A 231 -14.66 1.10 -8.63
CA MET A 231 -13.54 0.17 -8.75
C MET A 231 -12.80 0.33 -10.08
N PHE A 232 -13.51 0.63 -11.17
CA PHE A 232 -12.90 0.91 -12.46
C PHE A 232 -12.20 2.28 -12.49
N ILE A 233 -12.75 3.31 -11.86
CA ILE A 233 -12.07 4.61 -11.70
C ILE A 233 -10.76 4.41 -10.93
N ALA A 234 -10.79 3.68 -9.82
CA ALA A 234 -9.61 3.35 -9.04
C ALA A 234 -8.56 2.61 -9.87
N LEU A 235 -8.97 1.61 -10.67
CA LEU A 235 -8.10 0.88 -11.58
C LEU A 235 -7.51 1.76 -12.67
N THR A 236 -8.30 2.67 -13.24
CA THR A 236 -7.82 3.62 -14.26
C THR A 236 -6.79 4.58 -13.68
N LEU A 237 -6.94 5.05 -12.44
CA LEU A 237 -5.93 5.87 -11.77
C LEU A 237 -4.61 5.12 -11.67
N TRP A 238 -4.63 3.87 -11.20
CA TRP A 238 -3.44 3.02 -11.09
C TRP A 238 -2.80 2.66 -12.43
N VAL A 239 -3.59 2.30 -13.45
CA VAL A 239 -3.03 2.04 -14.79
C VAL A 239 -2.49 3.34 -15.40
N GLY A 240 -3.12 4.47 -15.10
CA GLY A 240 -2.69 5.80 -15.52
C GLY A 240 -1.28 6.14 -15.04
N VAL A 241 -0.91 5.73 -13.83
CA VAL A 241 0.44 5.93 -13.25
C VAL A 241 1.53 5.38 -14.18
N LEU A 242 1.40 4.12 -14.62
CA LEU A 242 2.36 3.51 -15.55
C LEU A 242 2.50 4.29 -16.87
N VAL A 243 1.40 4.91 -17.33
CA VAL A 243 1.41 5.75 -18.53
C VAL A 243 2.08 7.09 -18.25
N LEU A 244 1.78 7.72 -17.12
CA LEU A 244 2.39 9.00 -16.70
C LEU A 244 3.89 8.84 -16.50
N GLU A 245 4.32 7.74 -15.88
CA GLU A 245 5.73 7.44 -15.67
C GLU A 245 6.47 7.18 -17.00
N ALA A 246 5.83 6.46 -17.94
CA ALA A 246 6.40 6.27 -19.27
C ALA A 246 6.51 7.58 -20.08
N LEU A 247 5.59 8.52 -19.87
CA LEU A 247 5.59 9.85 -20.51
C LEU A 247 6.60 10.80 -19.86
N SER A 248 6.76 10.74 -18.53
CA SER A 248 7.62 11.65 -17.76
C SER A 248 9.07 11.62 -18.22
N LYS A 249 9.58 10.46 -18.63
CA LYS A 249 10.97 10.32 -19.08
C LYS A 249 11.18 10.42 -20.60
N LYS A 250 10.15 10.27 -21.43
CA LYS A 250 10.27 10.38 -22.90
C LYS A 250 10.14 11.81 -23.44
N LEU A 251 9.40 12.67 -22.75
CA LEU A 251 9.06 14.02 -23.27
C LEU A 251 9.76 15.17 -22.54
N VAL A 252 10.31 14.94 -21.35
CA VAL A 252 10.64 16.02 -20.41
C VAL A 252 12.15 16.24 -20.22
N ASP A 253 13.00 15.42 -20.85
CA ASP A 253 14.46 15.59 -20.74
C ASP A 253 15.03 16.93 -21.32
N PRO A 254 14.23 17.81 -21.98
CA PRO A 254 14.62 19.21 -22.18
C PRO A 254 13.67 20.26 -21.58
N LEU A 255 12.57 19.89 -20.91
CA LEU A 255 11.56 20.84 -20.40
C LEU A 255 11.62 20.91 -18.86
N SER A 256 11.94 22.10 -18.35
CA SER A 256 12.08 22.52 -16.94
C SER A 256 11.66 21.56 -15.79
N TYR A 257 12.47 21.57 -14.73
CA TYR A 257 12.25 20.88 -13.44
C TYR A 257 10.81 20.95 -12.87
N ASP A 258 10.05 22.01 -13.17
CA ASP A 258 8.69 22.20 -12.69
C ASP A 258 7.66 21.26 -13.34
N TYR A 259 7.83 20.89 -14.62
CA TYR A 259 6.88 20.01 -15.30
C TYR A 259 6.98 18.57 -14.80
N THR A 260 8.22 18.07 -14.62
CA THR A 260 8.49 16.75 -14.01
C THR A 260 7.85 16.64 -12.64
N ARG A 261 7.93 17.70 -11.82
CA ARG A 261 7.40 17.72 -10.46
C ARG A 261 5.87 17.66 -10.41
N ILE A 262 5.19 18.34 -11.32
CA ILE A 262 3.72 18.26 -11.46
C ILE A 262 3.32 16.83 -11.86
N LEU A 263 4.03 16.25 -12.84
CA LEU A 263 3.72 14.91 -13.34
C LEU A 263 3.89 13.84 -12.26
N ILE A 264 5.00 13.89 -11.51
CA ILE A 264 5.23 13.05 -10.32
C ILE A 264 4.13 13.27 -9.27
N GLY A 265 3.79 14.53 -8.97
CA GLY A 265 2.73 14.83 -8.01
C GLY A 265 1.39 14.22 -8.43
N ILE A 266 1.04 14.27 -9.71
CA ILE A 266 -0.17 13.65 -10.25
C ILE A 266 -0.09 12.13 -10.16
N GLU A 267 1.05 11.53 -10.53
CA GLU A 267 1.31 10.09 -10.50
C GLU A 267 1.12 9.52 -9.08
N GLU A 268 1.87 10.04 -8.11
CA GLU A 268 1.78 9.66 -6.70
C GLU A 268 0.38 9.92 -6.11
N GLY A 269 -0.26 11.01 -6.57
CA GLY A 269 -1.63 11.34 -6.22
C GLY A 269 -2.63 10.30 -6.73
N PHE A 270 -2.45 9.82 -7.95
CA PHE A 270 -3.30 8.79 -8.57
C PHE A 270 -3.14 7.45 -7.88
N GLU A 271 -1.92 7.05 -7.49
CA GLU A 271 -1.67 5.83 -6.73
C GLU A 271 -2.40 5.84 -5.39
N MET A 272 -2.16 6.89 -4.59
CA MET A 272 -2.75 7.04 -3.27
C MET A 272 -4.28 7.17 -3.33
N LEU A 273 -4.80 7.98 -4.26
CA LEU A 273 -6.25 8.17 -4.42
C LEU A 273 -6.91 6.88 -4.91
N GLY A 274 -6.30 6.19 -5.89
CA GLY A 274 -6.75 4.91 -6.39
C GLY A 274 -6.83 3.86 -5.28
N ALA A 275 -5.81 3.77 -4.43
CA ALA A 275 -5.82 2.89 -3.26
C ALA A 275 -6.95 3.23 -2.26
N THR A 276 -7.22 4.52 -2.02
CA THR A 276 -8.35 4.94 -1.17
C THR A 276 -9.69 4.57 -1.81
N LEU A 277 -9.87 4.79 -3.11
CA LEU A 277 -11.10 4.42 -3.81
C LEU A 277 -11.34 2.90 -3.81
N PHE A 278 -10.30 2.09 -4.01
CA PHE A 278 -10.40 0.65 -3.82
C PHE A 278 -10.85 0.30 -2.41
N MET A 279 -10.24 0.91 -1.40
CA MET A 279 -10.58 0.66 0.00
C MET A 279 -12.02 1.05 0.31
N ILE A 280 -12.50 2.19 -0.18
CA ILE A 280 -13.91 2.63 -0.06
C ILE A 280 -14.84 1.63 -0.77
N GLY A 281 -14.45 1.13 -1.94
CA GLY A 281 -15.21 0.15 -2.71
C GLY A 281 -15.36 -1.17 -1.95
N PHE A 282 -14.25 -1.78 -1.51
CA PHE A 282 -14.29 -3.01 -0.71
C PHE A 282 -15.03 -2.81 0.62
N SER A 283 -14.79 -1.69 1.31
CA SER A 283 -15.54 -1.26 2.50
C SER A 283 -17.05 -1.25 2.25
N LYS A 284 -17.50 -0.63 1.15
CA LYS A 284 -18.92 -0.54 0.82
C LYS A 284 -19.49 -1.91 0.46
N HIS A 285 -18.73 -2.75 -0.25
CA HIS A 285 -19.14 -4.13 -0.53
C HIS A 285 -19.31 -4.94 0.75
N LEU A 286 -18.32 -4.90 1.66
CA LEU A 286 -18.36 -5.56 2.95
C LEU A 286 -19.58 -5.13 3.77
N LYS A 287 -19.84 -3.82 3.84
CA LYS A 287 -21.03 -3.29 4.51
C LYS A 287 -22.33 -3.86 3.92
N ASN A 288 -22.45 -3.89 2.59
CA ASN A 288 -23.64 -4.46 1.93
C ASN A 288 -23.80 -5.97 2.23
N LEU A 289 -22.71 -6.73 2.31
CA LEU A 289 -22.75 -8.15 2.68
C LEU A 289 -23.25 -8.34 4.11
N GLN A 290 -22.75 -7.53 5.05
CA GLN A 290 -23.15 -7.57 6.46
C GLN A 290 -24.62 -7.19 6.66
N GLU A 291 -25.09 -6.15 5.95
CA GLU A 291 -26.50 -5.72 5.97
C GLU A 291 -27.42 -6.83 5.43
N LYS A 292 -27.04 -7.48 4.33
CA LYS A 292 -27.78 -8.62 3.77
C LYS A 292 -27.83 -9.81 4.73
N SER A 293 -26.73 -10.11 5.43
CA SER A 293 -26.71 -11.20 6.42
C SER A 293 -27.61 -10.93 7.61
N ARG A 294 -27.72 -9.68 8.07
CA ARG A 294 -28.59 -9.29 9.20
C ARG A 294 -30.07 -9.25 8.84
N GLY A 295 -30.40 -8.95 7.59
CA GLY A 295 -31.79 -8.99 7.11
C GLY A 295 -32.35 -10.40 6.91
N ASN A 296 -31.48 -11.41 6.85
CA ASN A 296 -31.84 -12.83 6.64
C ASN A 296 -31.79 -13.67 7.94
N SER A 297 -31.47 -13.06 9.08
CA SER A 297 -31.43 -13.69 10.42
C SER A 297 -32.60 -13.23 11.26
#